data_AF-A0A6J1LCF3-F1
#
_entry.id   AF-A0A6J1LCF3-F1
#
_cell.length_a   1.000
_cell.length_b   1.000
_cell.length_c   1.000
_cell.angle_alpha   90.00
_cell.angle_beta   90.00
_cell.angle_gamma   90.00
#
_symmetry.space_group_name_H-M   'P 1'
#
loop_
_entity.id
_entity.type
_entity.pdbx_description
1 polymer ?
#
loop_
_entity_poly.entity_id
_entity_poly.type
_entity_poly.pdbx_seq_one_letter_code
_entity_poly.pdbx_strand_id
1 'polypeptide(L)'
;MNCNQFCTLEQLRAWVECSPLAHKCLIIYMTNDLDQIINGFESVRKTARNWDEEMQRPLLVAVCMLFLIHGPVEPQKNMRSLIFRVLGLMDTKDPMSVHGHVEYLLDELHKVGADMETNQLYLALGLVRANVRGLPLGVCLLWSVIGQILSLDITMHRYREFKELAQTLGPVARFSLSEMDANQLSELNLLLETVNRVLELVMLTNNEELKQAGYPDHFFQMRRIDVESMLNWATTILYQIHINGRWFAQVGAQVTTMVSILNRIKVEIPELIEVVEQPKILQVTVDTYSDLED
;
A
#
# COMPACT_ATOMS: atom_id res chain seq x y z
N MET A 1 21.60 -15.68 2.44
CA MET A 1 20.46 -15.24 1.62
C MET A 1 21.02 -14.38 0.51
N ASN A 2 20.85 -14.81 -0.74
CA ASN A 2 21.24 -14.04 -1.91
C ASN A 2 20.50 -12.70 -1.89
N CYS A 3 21.19 -11.60 -2.22
CA CYS A 3 20.51 -10.34 -2.54
C CYS A 3 19.51 -10.63 -3.66
N ASN A 4 18.21 -10.70 -3.33
CA ASN A 4 17.18 -10.58 -4.33
C ASN A 4 17.37 -9.20 -4.96
N GLN A 5 17.85 -9.20 -6.21
CA GLN A 5 18.04 -7.99 -6.96
C GLN A 5 16.64 -7.44 -7.26
N PHE A 6 16.27 -6.32 -6.64
CA PHE A 6 14.92 -5.73 -6.75
C PHE A 6 14.58 -5.42 -8.21
N CYS A 7 15.44 -4.66 -8.88
CA CYS A 7 15.35 -4.35 -10.30
C CYS A 7 16.78 -4.12 -10.84
N THR A 8 16.99 -4.36 -12.12
CA THR A 8 18.29 -4.23 -12.80
C THR A 8 18.31 -3.03 -13.73
N LEU A 9 19.50 -2.47 -13.97
CA LEU A 9 19.64 -1.37 -14.91
C LEU A 9 19.30 -1.82 -16.35
N GLU A 10 19.55 -3.08 -16.66
CA GLU A 10 19.18 -3.72 -17.92
C GLU A 10 17.66 -3.78 -18.11
N GLN A 11 16.89 -4.12 -17.07
CA GLN A 11 15.42 -4.06 -17.11
C GLN A 11 14.93 -2.63 -17.38
N LEU A 12 15.50 -1.61 -16.72
CA LEU A 12 15.14 -0.22 -16.96
C LEU A 12 15.46 0.21 -18.40
N ARG A 13 16.62 -0.16 -18.92
CA ARG A 13 17.02 0.13 -20.32
C ARG A 13 16.05 -0.50 -21.31
N ALA A 14 15.83 -1.81 -21.21
CA ALA A 14 14.91 -2.53 -22.08
C ALA A 14 13.50 -1.92 -22.06
N TRP A 15 13.02 -1.53 -20.88
CA TRP A 15 11.72 -0.87 -20.75
C TRP A 15 11.68 0.52 -21.39
N VAL A 16 12.69 1.37 -21.13
CA VAL A 16 12.76 2.72 -21.70
C VAL A 16 12.85 2.69 -23.23
N GLU A 17 13.55 1.71 -23.80
CA GLU A 17 13.63 1.48 -25.25
C GLU A 17 12.25 1.32 -25.90
N CYS A 18 11.30 0.70 -25.20
CA CYS A 18 9.95 0.46 -25.67
C CYS A 18 8.93 1.50 -25.17
N SER A 19 9.35 2.50 -24.40
CA SER A 19 8.46 3.50 -23.83
C SER A 19 8.52 4.85 -24.56
N PRO A 20 7.55 5.74 -24.34
CA PRO A 20 7.58 7.11 -24.87
C PRO A 20 8.82 7.94 -24.44
N LEU A 21 9.60 7.45 -23.47
CA LEU A 21 10.81 8.10 -22.96
C LEU A 21 12.08 7.75 -23.73
N ALA A 22 12.05 6.86 -24.72
CA ALA A 22 13.24 6.36 -25.43
C ALA A 22 14.21 7.47 -25.88
N HIS A 23 13.67 8.54 -26.46
CA HIS A 23 14.48 9.68 -26.95
C HIS A 23 14.74 10.77 -25.89
N LYS A 24 14.17 10.64 -24.69
CA LYS A 24 14.29 11.62 -23.61
C LYS A 24 15.29 11.18 -22.55
N CYS A 25 15.39 9.88 -22.29
CA CYS A 25 16.20 9.33 -21.20
C CYS A 25 17.53 8.72 -21.67
N LEU A 26 18.18 9.30 -22.68
CA LEU A 26 19.44 8.76 -23.25
C LEU A 26 20.56 8.56 -22.22
N ILE A 27 20.54 9.30 -21.11
CA ILE A 27 21.52 9.20 -20.02
C ILE A 27 21.69 7.76 -19.50
N ILE A 28 20.63 6.95 -19.50
CA ILE A 28 20.68 5.57 -18.99
C ILE A 28 21.61 4.68 -19.82
N TYR A 29 21.89 5.04 -21.07
CA TYR A 29 22.81 4.32 -21.96
C TYR A 29 24.23 4.87 -21.93
N MET A 30 24.44 6.05 -21.33
CA MET A 30 25.74 6.73 -21.34
C MET A 30 26.62 6.35 -20.15
N THR A 31 26.03 5.83 -19.07
CA THR A 31 26.74 5.52 -17.84
C THR A 31 26.05 4.40 -17.06
N ASN A 32 26.81 3.72 -16.20
CA ASN A 32 26.30 2.78 -15.20
C ASN A 32 26.26 3.40 -13.79
N ASP A 33 26.72 4.66 -13.66
CA ASP A 33 26.70 5.40 -12.41
C ASP A 33 25.27 5.89 -12.11
N LEU A 34 24.66 5.32 -11.06
CA LEU A 34 23.28 5.62 -10.69
C LEU A 34 23.09 7.08 -10.28
N ASP A 35 24.07 7.73 -9.68
CA ASP A 35 23.96 9.14 -9.30
C ASP A 35 23.91 10.04 -10.52
N GLN A 36 24.71 9.73 -11.55
CA GLN A 36 24.65 10.43 -12.83
C GLN A 36 23.31 10.19 -13.54
N ILE A 37 22.79 8.96 -13.49
CA ILE A 37 21.47 8.63 -14.05
C ILE A 37 20.37 9.42 -13.34
N ILE A 38 20.35 9.44 -12.00
CA ILE A 38 19.37 10.20 -11.19
C ILE A 38 19.41 11.69 -11.57
N ASN A 39 20.60 12.28 -11.69
CA ASN A 39 20.77 13.68 -12.11
C ASN A 39 20.32 13.93 -13.57
N GLY A 40 20.51 12.95 -14.45
CA GLY A 40 19.96 12.98 -15.80
C GLY A 40 18.43 12.98 -15.82
N PHE A 41 17.80 12.12 -15.03
CA PHE A 41 16.34 12.10 -14.87
C PHE A 41 15.79 13.41 -14.29
N GLU A 42 16.51 14.09 -13.39
CA GLU A 42 16.14 15.45 -12.96
C GLU A 42 16.11 16.46 -14.12
N SER A 43 17.02 16.31 -15.09
CA SER A 43 17.04 17.15 -16.29
C SER A 43 15.85 16.84 -17.21
N VAL A 44 15.51 15.55 -17.39
CA VAL A 44 14.31 15.13 -18.12
C VAL A 44 13.05 15.68 -17.46
N ARG A 45 12.93 15.52 -16.14
CA ARG A 45 11.81 16.01 -15.34
C ARG A 45 11.61 17.53 -15.45
N LYS A 46 12.67 18.32 -15.61
CA LYS A 46 12.55 19.77 -15.86
C LYS A 46 11.80 20.08 -17.15
N THR A 47 11.98 19.27 -18.19
CA THR A 47 11.26 19.39 -19.46
C THR A 47 9.83 18.85 -19.39
N ALA A 48 9.52 18.02 -18.39
CA ALA A 48 8.25 17.34 -18.23
C ALA A 48 7.09 18.19 -17.67
N ARG A 49 7.31 19.49 -17.38
CA ARG A 49 6.26 20.36 -16.82
C ARG A 49 5.03 20.54 -17.73
N ASN A 50 5.23 20.41 -19.05
CA ASN A 50 4.17 20.56 -20.05
C ASN A 50 3.79 19.21 -20.69
N TRP A 51 4.24 18.10 -20.10
CA TRP A 51 3.89 16.78 -20.59
C TRP A 51 2.48 16.43 -20.15
N ASP A 52 1.76 15.72 -21.01
CA ASP A 52 0.49 15.08 -20.69
C ASP A 52 0.71 13.81 -19.85
N GLU A 53 -0.39 13.20 -19.46
CA GLU A 53 -0.39 12.00 -18.63
C GLU A 53 0.29 10.80 -19.32
N GLU A 54 0.18 10.69 -20.65
CA GLU A 54 0.82 9.64 -21.46
C GLU A 54 2.35 9.66 -21.35
N MET A 55 2.94 10.83 -21.11
CA MET A 55 4.38 11.00 -20.91
C MET A 55 4.78 11.04 -19.43
N GLN A 56 3.91 11.52 -18.53
CA GLN A 56 4.17 11.58 -17.10
C GLN A 56 4.14 10.21 -16.42
N ARG A 57 3.19 9.33 -16.77
CA ARG A 57 3.10 7.98 -16.21
C ARG A 57 4.36 7.14 -16.51
N PRO A 58 4.89 7.10 -17.75
CA PRO A 58 6.20 6.49 -18.01
C PRO A 58 7.33 7.10 -17.18
N LEU A 59 7.33 8.41 -16.94
CA LEU A 59 8.36 9.04 -16.11
C LEU A 59 8.30 8.55 -14.66
N LEU A 60 7.10 8.37 -14.11
CA LEU A 60 6.91 7.75 -12.80
C LEU A 60 7.47 6.32 -12.78
N VAL A 61 7.11 5.49 -13.76
CA VAL A 61 7.61 4.10 -13.87
C VAL A 61 9.13 4.07 -13.89
N ALA A 62 9.77 4.87 -14.74
CA ALA A 62 11.23 4.93 -14.86
C ALA A 62 11.90 5.30 -13.53
N VAL A 63 11.35 6.28 -12.81
CA VAL A 63 11.86 6.74 -11.51
C VAL A 63 11.63 5.69 -10.42
N CYS A 64 10.50 4.97 -10.45
CA CYS A 64 10.23 3.84 -9.57
C CYS A 64 11.20 2.68 -9.80
N MET A 65 11.45 2.30 -11.06
CA MET A 65 12.45 1.29 -11.42
C MET A 65 13.85 1.73 -10.97
N LEU A 66 14.23 3.00 -11.19
CA LEU A 66 15.51 3.54 -10.75
C LEU A 66 15.66 3.50 -9.23
N PHE A 67 14.59 3.80 -8.48
CA PHE A 67 14.57 3.65 -7.03
C PHE A 67 14.81 2.20 -6.59
N LEU A 68 14.19 1.22 -7.26
CA LEU A 68 14.43 -0.20 -6.98
C LEU A 68 15.87 -0.63 -7.30
N ILE A 69 16.44 -0.15 -8.41
CA ILE A 69 17.83 -0.42 -8.79
C ILE A 69 18.80 0.15 -7.76
N HIS A 70 18.53 1.36 -7.26
CA HIS A 70 19.40 2.05 -6.31
C HIS A 70 19.45 1.38 -4.92
N GLY A 71 18.49 0.52 -4.59
CA GLY A 71 18.40 -0.12 -3.28
C GLY A 71 17.45 0.67 -2.37
N PRO A 72 16.22 0.17 -2.15
CA PRO A 72 15.13 0.95 -1.54
C PRO A 72 15.19 1.07 -0.02
N VAL A 73 16.17 0.45 0.64
CA VAL A 73 16.27 0.38 2.11
C VAL A 73 16.58 1.76 2.72
N GLU A 74 17.44 2.55 2.07
CA GLU A 74 17.77 3.92 2.46
C GLU A 74 17.93 4.81 1.23
N PRO A 75 16.84 5.39 0.70
CA PRO A 75 16.95 6.25 -0.47
C PRO A 75 17.80 7.48 -0.14
N GLN A 76 18.85 7.67 -0.94
CA GLN A 76 19.63 8.90 -0.90
C GLN A 76 18.73 10.13 -1.14
N LYS A 77 19.17 11.27 -0.60
CA LYS A 77 18.44 12.55 -0.69
C LYS A 77 18.05 12.91 -2.14
N ASN A 78 18.90 12.58 -3.10
CA ASN A 78 18.67 12.86 -4.52
C ASN A 78 17.52 12.01 -5.09
N MET A 79 17.51 10.69 -4.81
CA MET A 79 16.43 9.80 -5.24
C MET A 79 15.08 10.22 -4.64
N ARG A 80 15.06 10.53 -3.33
CA ARG A 80 13.85 11.03 -2.64
C ARG A 80 13.36 12.34 -3.24
N SER A 81 14.28 13.27 -3.54
CA SER A 81 13.94 14.54 -4.20
C SER A 81 13.38 14.32 -5.61
N LEU A 82 13.92 13.37 -6.36
CA LEU A 82 13.44 13.08 -7.71
C LEU A 82 12.01 12.52 -7.67
N ILE A 83 11.74 11.53 -6.82
CA ILE A 83 10.38 11.00 -6.59
C ILE A 83 9.43 12.13 -6.18
N PHE A 84 9.83 12.95 -5.19
CA PHE A 84 9.04 14.10 -4.73
C PHE A 84 8.59 14.98 -5.90
N ARG A 85 9.52 15.31 -6.80
CA ARG A 85 9.27 16.26 -7.89
C ARG A 85 8.51 15.64 -9.05
N VAL A 86 8.64 14.33 -9.29
CA VAL A 86 7.85 13.60 -10.30
C VAL A 86 6.40 13.50 -9.85
N LEU A 87 6.14 13.12 -8.59
CA LEU A 87 4.80 13.15 -7.99
C LEU A 87 4.19 14.56 -7.98
N GLY A 88 5.03 15.59 -8.00
CA GLY A 88 4.61 16.98 -8.15
C GLY A 88 3.94 17.31 -9.49
N LEU A 89 4.15 16.48 -10.52
CA LEU A 89 3.59 16.66 -11.87
C LEU A 89 2.22 16.00 -12.07
N MET A 90 1.88 15.03 -11.21
CA MET A 90 0.75 14.13 -11.39
C MET A 90 -0.41 14.47 -10.46
N ASP A 91 -1.63 14.07 -10.84
CA ASP A 91 -2.78 14.12 -9.95
C ASP A 91 -2.82 12.86 -9.08
N THR A 92 -2.34 13.01 -7.85
CA THR A 92 -2.31 11.93 -6.87
C THR A 92 -3.36 12.11 -5.79
N LYS A 93 -4.32 13.03 -5.98
CA LYS A 93 -5.39 13.27 -5.02
C LYS A 93 -6.67 12.59 -5.48
N ASP A 94 -7.04 12.73 -6.75
CA ASP A 94 -8.26 12.09 -7.26
C ASP A 94 -8.16 10.54 -7.22
N PRO A 95 -9.16 9.83 -6.66
CA PRO A 95 -9.14 8.37 -6.57
C PRO A 95 -9.00 7.63 -7.91
N MET A 96 -9.60 8.16 -9.00
CA MET A 96 -9.52 7.53 -10.32
C MET A 96 -8.16 7.77 -10.97
N SER A 97 -7.60 8.97 -10.82
CA SER A 97 -6.22 9.26 -11.24
C SER A 97 -5.24 8.34 -10.50
N VAL A 98 -5.37 8.18 -9.18
CA VAL A 98 -4.57 7.28 -8.36
C VAL A 98 -4.67 5.83 -8.85
N HIS A 99 -5.88 5.34 -9.10
CA HIS A 99 -6.09 4.00 -9.66
C HIS A 99 -5.35 3.82 -10.98
N GLY A 100 -5.53 4.74 -11.94
CA GLY A 100 -4.89 4.65 -13.26
C GLY A 100 -3.36 4.76 -13.20
N HIS A 101 -2.81 5.51 -12.26
CA HIS A 101 -1.36 5.57 -12.02
C HIS A 101 -0.80 4.26 -11.44
N VAL A 102 -1.51 3.65 -10.48
CA VAL A 102 -1.07 2.40 -9.83
C VAL A 102 -1.22 1.21 -10.78
N GLU A 103 -2.34 1.12 -11.50
CA GLU A 103 -2.58 0.10 -12.51
C GLU A 103 -1.48 0.14 -13.58
N TYR A 104 -1.25 1.32 -14.16
CA TYR A 104 -0.19 1.48 -15.15
C TYR A 104 1.20 1.12 -14.59
N LEU A 105 1.52 1.55 -13.36
CA LEU A 105 2.80 1.22 -12.74
C LEU A 105 2.98 -0.30 -12.57
N LEU A 106 1.97 -0.99 -12.06
CA LEU A 106 2.04 -2.44 -11.84
C LEU A 106 2.13 -3.21 -13.15
N ASP A 107 1.37 -2.83 -14.18
CA ASP A 107 1.43 -3.42 -15.51
C ASP A 107 2.82 -3.28 -16.14
N GLU A 108 3.43 -2.09 -16.03
CA GLU A 108 4.77 -1.87 -16.57
C GLU A 108 5.85 -2.62 -15.79
N LEU A 109 5.73 -2.74 -14.46
CA LEU A 109 6.63 -3.57 -13.65
C LEU A 109 6.48 -5.07 -13.98
N HIS A 110 5.26 -5.53 -14.26
CA HIS A 110 5.01 -6.92 -14.64
C HIS A 110 5.70 -7.28 -15.95
N LYS A 111 5.63 -6.39 -16.96
CA LYS A 111 6.28 -6.59 -18.27
C LYS A 111 7.79 -6.84 -18.19
N VAL A 112 8.44 -6.36 -17.13
CA VAL A 112 9.89 -6.54 -16.91
C VAL A 112 10.22 -7.54 -15.80
N GLY A 113 9.22 -8.19 -15.19
CA GLY A 113 9.40 -9.11 -14.07
C GLY A 113 9.92 -8.44 -12.80
N ALA A 114 9.50 -7.19 -12.55
CA ALA A 114 9.84 -6.42 -11.34
C ALA A 114 8.62 -6.20 -10.42
N ASP A 115 7.51 -6.88 -10.67
CA ASP A 115 6.23 -6.79 -9.95
C ASP A 115 6.15 -7.67 -8.69
N MET A 116 7.26 -8.18 -8.17
CA MET A 116 7.27 -8.96 -6.92
C MET A 116 6.72 -8.15 -5.74
N GLU A 117 6.06 -8.80 -4.78
CA GLU A 117 5.42 -8.20 -3.61
C GLU A 117 6.42 -7.38 -2.78
N THR A 118 7.65 -7.88 -2.66
CA THR A 118 8.73 -7.18 -1.94
C THR A 118 9.08 -5.85 -2.62
N ASN A 119 9.16 -5.82 -3.96
CA ASN A 119 9.43 -4.59 -4.71
C ASN A 119 8.29 -3.59 -4.51
N GLN A 120 7.04 -4.05 -4.59
CA GLN A 120 5.86 -3.22 -4.39
C GLN A 120 5.79 -2.61 -2.98
N LEU A 121 6.10 -3.39 -1.92
CA LEU A 121 6.21 -2.88 -0.55
C LEU A 121 7.23 -1.74 -0.47
N TYR A 122 8.45 -1.98 -0.96
CA TYR A 122 9.52 -0.99 -0.90
C TYR A 122 9.22 0.26 -1.74
N LEU A 123 8.60 0.09 -2.90
CA LEU A 123 8.11 1.21 -3.72
C LEU A 123 7.07 2.03 -2.96
N ALA A 124 6.07 1.37 -2.36
CA ALA A 124 5.04 2.05 -1.59
C ALA A 124 5.66 2.92 -0.48
N LEU A 125 6.59 2.36 0.28
CA LEU A 125 7.31 3.08 1.32
C LEU A 125 8.17 4.22 0.76
N GLY A 126 8.83 4.02 -0.38
CA GLY A 126 9.60 5.04 -1.08
C GLY A 126 8.74 6.25 -1.48
N LEU A 127 7.57 5.99 -2.08
CA LEU A 127 6.61 7.01 -2.51
C LEU A 127 6.07 7.80 -1.30
N VAL A 128 5.58 7.10 -0.27
CA VAL A 128 5.05 7.71 0.95
C VAL A 128 6.08 8.59 1.65
N ARG A 129 7.33 8.11 1.74
CA ARG A 129 8.43 8.88 2.37
C ARG A 129 8.85 10.08 1.52
N ALA A 130 8.65 10.05 0.20
CA ALA A 130 9.02 11.16 -0.66
C ALA A 130 8.15 12.39 -0.37
N ASN A 131 6.81 12.26 -0.34
CA ASN A 131 5.88 13.32 0.06
C ASN A 131 4.46 12.80 0.36
N VAL A 132 3.62 13.69 0.89
CA VAL A 132 2.18 13.44 1.13
C VAL A 132 1.39 13.07 -0.13
N ARG A 133 1.86 13.47 -1.31
CA ARG A 133 1.26 13.09 -2.61
C ARG A 133 1.50 11.62 -2.95
N GLY A 134 2.58 11.03 -2.46
CA GLY A 134 2.87 9.61 -2.62
C GLY A 134 2.01 8.71 -1.73
N LEU A 135 1.31 9.28 -0.73
CA LEU A 135 0.52 8.50 0.23
C LEU A 135 -0.58 7.67 -0.46
N PRO A 136 -1.43 8.22 -1.34
CA PRO A 136 -2.48 7.43 -1.98
C PRO A 136 -1.95 6.30 -2.87
N LEU A 137 -0.91 6.58 -3.66
CA LEU A 137 -0.25 5.57 -4.50
C LEU A 137 0.36 4.47 -3.64
N GLY A 138 1.05 4.84 -2.56
CA GLY A 138 1.68 3.90 -1.64
C GLY A 138 0.66 3.00 -0.95
N VAL A 139 -0.44 3.55 -0.41
CA VAL A 139 -1.50 2.75 0.21
C VAL A 139 -2.11 1.77 -0.79
N CYS A 140 -2.37 2.20 -2.03
CA CYS A 140 -2.90 1.31 -3.06
C CYS A 140 -1.93 0.19 -3.46
N LEU A 141 -0.62 0.47 -3.51
CA LEU A 141 0.41 -0.55 -3.73
C LEU A 141 0.50 -1.54 -2.55
N LEU A 142 0.39 -1.08 -1.30
CA LEU A 142 0.35 -1.98 -0.15
C LEU A 142 -0.89 -2.88 -0.19
N TRP A 143 -2.04 -2.35 -0.60
CA TRP A 143 -3.23 -3.18 -0.82
C TRP A 143 -3.04 -4.18 -1.96
N SER A 144 -2.31 -3.83 -3.02
CA SER A 144 -1.93 -4.78 -4.09
C SER A 144 -1.14 -5.96 -3.52
N VAL A 145 -0.14 -5.69 -2.67
CA VAL A 145 0.65 -6.74 -1.98
C VAL A 145 -0.24 -7.62 -1.11
N ILE A 146 -1.13 -7.02 -0.29
CA ILE A 146 -2.08 -7.78 0.54
C ILE A 146 -2.97 -8.66 -0.34
N GLY A 147 -3.46 -8.13 -1.46
CA GLY A 147 -4.33 -8.87 -2.36
C GLY A 147 -3.63 -10.02 -3.07
N GLN A 148 -2.37 -9.86 -3.46
CA GLN A 148 -1.58 -10.95 -4.04
C GLN A 148 -1.38 -12.08 -3.01
N ILE A 149 -0.93 -11.75 -1.79
CA ILE A 149 -0.67 -12.75 -0.75
C ILE A 149 -1.97 -13.44 -0.28
N LEU A 150 -3.04 -12.68 -0.08
CA LEU A 150 -4.32 -13.22 0.40
C LEU A 150 -5.27 -13.68 -0.73
N SER A 151 -4.82 -13.62 -1.98
CA SER A 151 -5.64 -13.94 -3.17
C SER A 151 -6.96 -13.16 -3.22
N LEU A 152 -6.92 -11.86 -2.90
CA LEU A 152 -8.06 -10.95 -3.05
C LEU A 152 -8.18 -10.49 -4.50
N ASP A 153 -9.41 -10.51 -5.03
CA ASP A 153 -9.69 -9.96 -6.36
C ASP A 153 -9.64 -8.43 -6.32
N ILE A 154 -8.53 -7.86 -6.80
CA ILE A 154 -8.33 -6.42 -6.90
C ILE A 154 -8.68 -5.98 -8.32
N THR A 155 -9.94 -5.61 -8.51
CA THR A 155 -10.44 -5.04 -9.78
C THR A 155 -10.20 -3.55 -9.91
N MET A 156 -9.86 -2.87 -8.81
CA MET A 156 -9.57 -1.44 -8.77
C MET A 156 -8.55 -1.13 -7.66
N HIS A 157 -7.54 -0.34 -8.00
CA HIS A 157 -6.50 0.11 -7.07
C HIS A 157 -6.97 1.37 -6.33
N ARG A 158 -7.59 1.17 -5.18
CA ARG A 158 -8.18 2.22 -4.35
C ARG A 158 -7.91 1.98 -2.86
N TYR A 159 -8.24 2.98 -2.04
CA TYR A 159 -8.43 2.75 -0.61
C TYR A 159 -9.56 1.75 -0.38
N ARG A 160 -9.36 0.89 0.61
CA ARG A 160 -10.27 -0.21 0.95
C ARG A 160 -10.64 -0.16 2.41
N GLU A 161 -11.83 -0.68 2.70
CA GLU A 161 -12.30 -0.86 4.07
C GLU A 161 -11.50 -1.96 4.76
N PHE A 162 -11.10 -1.72 6.01
CA PHE A 162 -10.46 -2.75 6.84
C PHE A 162 -11.36 -3.96 7.11
N LYS A 163 -12.67 -3.82 6.91
CA LYS A 163 -13.62 -4.93 6.90
C LYS A 163 -13.19 -6.04 5.94
N GLU A 164 -12.74 -5.70 4.72
CA GLU A 164 -12.31 -6.69 3.72
C GLU A 164 -11.13 -7.51 4.26
N LEU A 165 -10.14 -6.82 4.85
CA LEU A 165 -8.98 -7.47 5.47
C LEU A 165 -9.38 -8.34 6.66
N ALA A 166 -10.19 -7.82 7.58
CA ALA A 166 -10.62 -8.56 8.77
C ALA A 166 -11.42 -9.82 8.41
N GLN A 167 -12.29 -9.74 7.40
CA GLN A 167 -13.06 -10.89 6.89
C GLN A 167 -12.15 -11.96 6.28
N THR A 168 -11.11 -11.53 5.56
CA THR A 168 -10.17 -12.43 4.89
C THR A 168 -9.26 -13.15 5.88
N LEU A 169 -8.72 -12.43 6.87
CA LEU A 169 -7.92 -13.04 7.93
C LEU A 169 -8.77 -13.93 8.85
N GLY A 170 -10.02 -13.52 9.09
CA GLY A 170 -10.90 -14.15 10.06
C GLY A 170 -10.49 -13.87 11.52
N PRO A 171 -11.17 -14.50 12.49
CA PRO A 171 -10.92 -14.24 13.91
C PRO A 171 -9.77 -15.06 14.49
N VAL A 172 -9.29 -16.09 13.78
CA VAL A 172 -8.28 -17.05 14.27
C VAL A 172 -7.39 -17.45 13.11
N ALA A 173 -6.07 -17.49 13.33
CA ALA A 173 -5.13 -17.99 12.34
C ALA A 173 -5.35 -19.50 12.13
N ARG A 174 -5.76 -19.90 10.93
CA ARG A 174 -6.08 -21.29 10.56
C ARG A 174 -4.89 -22.05 9.99
N PHE A 175 -3.69 -21.75 10.47
CA PHE A 175 -2.44 -22.37 10.05
C PHE A 175 -1.52 -22.60 11.26
N SER A 176 -0.56 -23.50 11.11
CA SER A 176 0.49 -23.73 12.10
C SER A 176 1.84 -23.23 11.59
N LEU A 177 2.50 -22.34 12.34
CA LEU A 177 3.86 -21.89 12.05
C LEU A 177 4.86 -23.06 11.99
N SER A 178 4.58 -24.16 12.70
CA SER A 178 5.44 -25.35 12.66
C SER A 178 5.37 -26.14 11.36
N GLU A 179 4.31 -25.95 10.59
CA GLU A 179 4.06 -26.62 9.31
C GLU A 179 4.46 -25.75 8.12
N MET A 180 4.76 -24.47 8.36
CA MET A 180 5.18 -23.55 7.32
C MET A 180 6.65 -23.75 6.93
N ASP A 181 6.91 -23.75 5.64
CA ASP A 181 8.27 -23.66 5.11
C ASP A 181 8.82 -22.22 5.17
N ALA A 182 10.09 -22.05 4.77
CA ALA A 182 10.75 -20.75 4.81
C ALA A 182 10.11 -19.69 3.91
N ASN A 183 9.52 -20.11 2.78
CA ASN A 183 8.87 -19.20 1.84
C ASN A 183 7.53 -18.72 2.42
N GLN A 184 6.73 -19.64 2.96
CA GLN A 184 5.46 -19.32 3.63
C GLN A 184 5.66 -18.41 4.84
N LEU A 185 6.72 -18.62 5.61
CA LEU A 185 7.09 -17.75 6.73
C LEU A 185 7.51 -16.35 6.25
N SER A 186 8.26 -16.27 5.14
CA SER A 186 8.65 -15.00 4.53
C SER A 186 7.43 -14.25 3.99
N GLU A 187 6.49 -14.94 3.36
CA GLU A 187 5.24 -14.38 2.85
C GLU A 187 4.34 -13.88 3.99
N LEU A 188 4.21 -14.65 5.07
CA LEU A 188 3.50 -14.21 6.27
C LEU A 188 4.15 -12.97 6.89
N ASN A 189 5.48 -12.93 6.99
CA ASN A 189 6.20 -11.76 7.48
C ASN A 189 5.94 -10.53 6.59
N LEU A 190 5.98 -10.70 5.27
CA LEU A 190 5.72 -9.65 4.30
C LEU A 190 4.27 -9.14 4.40
N LEU A 191 3.29 -10.04 4.55
CA LEU A 191 1.90 -9.70 4.79
C LEU A 191 1.75 -8.86 6.06
N LEU A 192 2.31 -9.33 7.18
CA LEU A 192 2.23 -8.63 8.46
C LEU A 192 2.86 -7.24 8.39
N GLU A 193 4.05 -7.13 7.79
CA GLU A 193 4.70 -5.84 7.58
C GLU A 193 3.80 -4.92 6.73
N THR A 194 3.26 -5.41 5.62
CA THR A 194 2.40 -4.64 4.72
C THR A 194 1.13 -4.17 5.44
N VAL A 195 0.47 -5.05 6.19
CA VAL A 195 -0.73 -4.72 7.01
C VAL A 195 -0.39 -3.67 8.07
N ASN A 196 0.73 -3.81 8.77
CA ASN A 196 1.19 -2.81 9.74
C ASN A 196 1.35 -1.43 9.10
N ARG A 197 1.95 -1.36 7.91
CA ARG A 197 2.13 -0.10 7.18
C ARG A 197 0.81 0.50 6.75
N VAL A 198 -0.15 -0.30 6.28
CA VAL A 198 -1.49 0.20 5.95
C VAL A 198 -2.17 0.76 7.20
N LEU A 199 -2.13 0.05 8.33
CA LEU A 199 -2.71 0.53 9.59
C LEU A 199 -2.06 1.85 10.04
N GLU A 200 -0.73 1.95 10.02
CA GLU A 200 -0.02 3.19 10.38
C GLU A 200 -0.40 4.37 9.49
N LEU A 201 -0.40 4.15 8.17
CA LEU A 201 -0.61 5.22 7.18
C LEU A 201 -2.07 5.66 7.08
N VAL A 202 -3.01 4.75 7.25
CA VAL A 202 -4.44 5.04 7.10
C VAL A 202 -5.07 5.44 8.43
N MET A 203 -4.72 4.76 9.53
CA MET A 203 -5.37 4.95 10.83
C MET A 203 -4.63 5.94 11.72
N LEU A 204 -3.30 5.93 11.72
CA LEU A 204 -2.49 6.70 12.68
C LEU A 204 -1.90 8.00 12.10
N THR A 205 -2.18 8.29 10.84
CA THR A 205 -1.72 9.51 10.15
C THR A 205 -2.89 10.46 9.90
N ASN A 206 -2.60 11.76 9.89
CA ASN A 206 -3.60 12.77 9.55
C ASN A 206 -3.95 12.69 8.05
N ASN A 207 -5.17 12.25 7.74
CA ASN A 207 -5.70 12.07 6.40
C ASN A 207 -6.74 13.14 5.98
N GLU A 208 -6.79 14.28 6.68
CA GLU A 208 -7.79 15.34 6.40
C GLU A 208 -7.72 15.89 4.97
N GLU A 209 -6.52 16.00 4.38
CA GLU A 209 -6.41 16.43 2.97
C GLU A 209 -7.06 15.44 1.99
N LEU A 210 -7.05 14.14 2.31
CA LEU A 210 -7.68 13.11 1.47
C LEU A 210 -9.20 13.14 1.66
N LYS A 211 -9.69 13.29 2.89
CA LYS A 211 -11.13 13.49 3.13
C LYS A 211 -11.67 14.71 2.38
N GLN A 212 -10.93 15.82 2.41
CA GLN A 212 -11.27 17.04 1.64
C GLN A 212 -11.22 16.82 0.12
N ALA A 213 -10.40 15.89 -0.35
CA ALA A 213 -10.34 15.49 -1.76
C ALA A 213 -11.46 14.51 -2.15
N GLY A 214 -12.36 14.14 -1.23
CA GLY A 214 -13.54 13.32 -1.50
C GLY A 214 -13.40 11.84 -1.13
N TYR A 215 -12.36 11.43 -0.40
CA TYR A 215 -12.27 10.07 0.12
C TYR A 215 -13.31 9.87 1.23
N PRO A 216 -14.14 8.82 1.16
CA PRO A 216 -15.09 8.49 2.22
C PRO A 216 -14.44 8.26 3.59
N ASP A 217 -15.10 8.71 4.65
CA ASP A 217 -14.61 8.59 6.03
C ASP A 217 -14.40 7.14 6.48
N HIS A 218 -15.23 6.20 6.00
CA HIS A 218 -15.14 4.78 6.33
C HIS A 218 -13.83 4.12 5.86
N PHE A 219 -13.06 4.75 4.96
CA PHE A 219 -11.70 4.28 4.63
C PHE A 219 -10.69 4.57 5.73
N PHE A 220 -10.96 5.54 6.60
CA PHE A 220 -10.08 5.96 7.70
C PHE A 220 -10.62 5.55 9.07
N GLN A 221 -11.60 4.64 9.09
CA GLN A 221 -12.23 4.13 10.29
C GLN A 221 -12.24 2.60 10.25
N MET A 222 -12.43 2.00 11.42
CA MET A 222 -12.54 0.56 11.58
C MET A 222 -13.74 0.22 12.46
N ARG A 223 -14.50 -0.81 12.10
CA ARG A 223 -15.53 -1.30 13.00
C ARG A 223 -14.88 -2.02 14.17
N ARG A 224 -15.46 -1.88 15.35
CA ARG A 224 -14.97 -2.56 16.56
C ARG A 224 -14.80 -4.07 16.37
N ILE A 225 -15.76 -4.69 15.70
CA ILE A 225 -15.73 -6.13 15.40
C ILE A 225 -14.55 -6.53 14.50
N ASP A 226 -14.16 -5.67 13.57
CA ASP A 226 -13.04 -5.93 12.66
C ASP A 226 -11.71 -5.83 13.42
N VAL A 227 -11.56 -4.81 14.27
CA VAL A 227 -10.40 -4.66 15.17
C VAL A 227 -10.28 -5.87 16.10
N GLU A 228 -11.37 -6.30 16.71
CA GLU A 228 -11.40 -7.48 17.60
C GLU A 228 -11.07 -8.78 16.85
N SER A 229 -11.59 -8.95 15.62
CA SER A 229 -11.26 -10.10 14.78
C SER A 229 -9.77 -10.16 14.47
N MET A 230 -9.17 -9.05 14.02
CA MET A 230 -7.75 -9.03 13.67
C MET A 230 -6.83 -9.13 14.90
N LEU A 231 -7.23 -8.57 16.06
CA LEU A 231 -6.51 -8.77 17.33
C LEU A 231 -6.48 -10.25 17.73
N ASN A 232 -7.62 -10.95 17.62
CA ASN A 232 -7.70 -12.37 17.94
C ASN A 232 -6.85 -13.21 16.97
N TRP A 233 -6.87 -12.89 15.68
CA TRP A 233 -6.02 -13.52 14.67
C TRP A 233 -4.54 -13.34 15.00
N ALA A 234 -4.08 -12.11 15.26
CA ALA A 234 -2.69 -11.83 15.60
C ALA A 234 -2.27 -12.49 16.92
N THR A 235 -3.15 -12.51 17.92
CA THR A 235 -2.91 -13.18 19.22
C THR A 235 -2.76 -14.70 19.05
N THR A 236 -3.50 -15.31 18.11
CA THR A 236 -3.34 -16.73 17.78
C THR A 236 -1.92 -17.01 17.26
N ILE A 237 -1.36 -16.13 16.44
CA ILE A 237 0.02 -16.26 15.94
C ILE A 237 1.03 -16.05 17.08
N LEU A 238 0.82 -15.05 17.95
CA LEU A 238 1.67 -14.82 19.13
C LEU A 238 1.71 -16.05 20.05
N TYR A 239 0.58 -16.71 20.25
CA TYR A 239 0.53 -17.94 21.06
C TYR A 239 1.45 -19.03 20.48
N GLN A 240 1.45 -19.21 19.16
CA GLN A 240 2.35 -20.15 18.48
C GLN A 240 3.83 -19.76 18.63
N ILE A 241 4.14 -18.46 18.62
CA ILE A 241 5.51 -17.94 18.87
C ILE A 241 5.94 -18.17 20.32
N HIS A 242 5.06 -17.97 21.30
CA HIS A 242 5.38 -18.21 22.72
C HIS A 242 5.68 -19.69 23.00
N ILE A 243 5.01 -20.61 22.30
CA ILE A 243 5.30 -22.04 22.39
C ILE A 243 6.70 -22.35 21.83
N ASN A 244 7.15 -21.63 20.80
CA ASN A 244 8.45 -21.84 20.18
C ASN A 244 9.10 -20.54 19.72
N GLY A 245 10.00 -20.00 20.56
CA GLY A 245 10.65 -18.71 20.34
C GLY A 245 11.48 -18.58 19.06
N ARG A 246 11.75 -19.67 18.33
CA ARG A 246 12.46 -19.61 17.03
C ARG A 246 11.73 -18.75 15.99
N TRP A 247 10.39 -18.69 16.08
CA TRP A 247 9.55 -17.91 15.18
C TRP A 247 9.60 -16.40 15.44
N PHE A 248 10.10 -16.01 16.61
CA PHE A 248 10.17 -14.61 16.98
C PHE A 248 11.05 -13.81 16.01
N ALA A 249 12.18 -14.37 15.59
CA ALA A 249 13.11 -13.75 14.66
C ALA A 249 12.53 -13.60 13.23
N GLN A 250 11.50 -14.37 12.88
CA GLN A 250 10.96 -14.41 11.52
C GLN A 250 9.68 -13.57 11.37
N VAL A 251 8.75 -13.69 12.33
CA VAL A 251 7.44 -13.01 12.26
C VAL A 251 7.06 -12.29 13.55
N GLY A 252 7.72 -12.59 14.67
CA GLY A 252 7.30 -12.11 16.00
C GLY A 252 7.31 -10.60 16.15
N ALA A 253 8.31 -9.92 15.58
CA ALA A 253 8.37 -8.46 15.59
C ALA A 253 7.14 -7.84 14.90
N GLN A 254 6.77 -8.33 13.71
CA GLN A 254 5.65 -7.78 12.96
C GLN A 254 4.30 -8.08 13.61
N VAL A 255 4.10 -9.29 14.14
CA VAL A 255 2.85 -9.61 14.87
C VAL A 255 2.73 -8.73 16.13
N THR A 256 3.81 -8.51 16.86
CA THR A 256 3.81 -7.65 18.05
C THR A 256 3.44 -6.20 17.70
N THR A 257 4.01 -5.68 16.60
CA THR A 257 3.66 -4.36 16.05
C THR A 257 2.18 -4.27 15.70
N MET A 258 1.63 -5.29 15.02
CA MET A 258 0.21 -5.33 14.65
C MET A 258 -0.69 -5.26 15.89
N VAL A 259 -0.40 -6.07 16.91
CA VAL A 259 -1.15 -6.07 18.18
C VAL A 259 -1.05 -4.72 18.89
N SER A 260 0.13 -4.10 18.89
CA SER A 260 0.32 -2.77 19.49
C SER A 260 -0.51 -1.70 18.78
N ILE A 261 -0.47 -1.65 17.44
CA ILE A 261 -1.26 -0.70 16.64
C ILE A 261 -2.76 -0.90 16.87
N LEU A 262 -3.23 -2.14 16.81
CA LEU A 262 -4.66 -2.43 16.97
C LEU A 262 -5.17 -2.12 18.38
N ASN A 263 -4.37 -2.38 19.42
CA ASN A 263 -4.73 -1.99 20.79
C ASN A 263 -4.78 -0.46 20.94
N ARG A 264 -3.83 0.26 20.33
CA ARG A 264 -3.82 1.72 20.30
C ARG A 264 -5.07 2.27 19.62
N ILE A 265 -5.45 1.75 18.44
CA ILE A 265 -6.70 2.13 17.75
C ILE A 265 -7.91 1.83 18.64
N LYS A 266 -7.96 0.65 19.27
CA LYS A 266 -9.09 0.22 20.10
C LYS A 266 -9.29 1.04 21.37
N VAL A 267 -8.21 1.43 22.05
CA VAL A 267 -8.25 1.98 23.42
C VAL A 267 -8.00 3.49 23.44
N GLU A 268 -7.09 3.98 22.61
CA GLU A 268 -6.58 5.35 22.72
C GLU A 268 -7.25 6.32 21.74
N ILE A 269 -7.84 5.81 20.64
CA ILE A 269 -8.36 6.64 19.54
C ILE A 269 -9.79 6.21 19.15
N PRO A 270 -10.79 6.40 20.04
CA PRO A 270 -12.15 5.92 19.81
C PRO A 270 -12.83 6.55 18.57
N GLU A 271 -12.41 7.72 18.12
CA GLU A 271 -12.91 8.37 16.88
C GLU A 271 -12.59 7.59 15.60
N LEU A 272 -11.60 6.69 15.66
CA LEU A 272 -11.26 5.77 14.57
C LEU A 272 -12.15 4.53 14.56
N ILE A 273 -12.99 4.34 15.58
CA ILE A 273 -13.93 3.23 15.65
C ILE A 273 -15.28 3.67 15.11
N GLU A 274 -15.75 3.02 14.05
CA GLU A 274 -17.08 3.27 13.51
C GLU A 274 -18.14 2.99 14.57
N VAL A 275 -18.92 4.03 14.90
CA VAL A 275 -20.10 3.88 15.74
C VAL A 275 -21.20 3.31 14.86
N VAL A 276 -21.56 2.05 15.09
CA VAL A 276 -22.73 1.45 14.43
C VAL A 276 -23.97 2.15 14.98
N GLU A 277 -24.48 3.15 14.26
CA GLU A 277 -25.83 3.63 14.51
C GLU A 277 -26.78 2.45 14.30
N GLN A 278 -27.48 2.04 15.36
CA GLN A 278 -28.54 1.05 15.22
C GLN A 278 -29.53 1.59 14.19
N PRO A 279 -29.99 0.76 13.21
CA PRO A 279 -31.02 1.20 12.29
C PRO A 279 -32.21 1.65 13.14
N LYS A 280 -32.58 2.94 13.01
CA LYS A 280 -33.84 3.44 13.56
C LYS A 280 -34.91 2.54 12.98
N ILE A 281 -35.45 1.65 13.81
CA ILE A 281 -36.69 0.94 13.51
C ILE A 281 -37.68 2.07 13.27
N LEU A 282 -38.04 2.31 12.01
CA LEU A 282 -39.20 3.09 11.67
C LEU A 282 -40.36 2.39 12.41
N GLN A 283 -40.71 2.93 13.58
CA GLN A 283 -42.01 2.67 14.18
C GLN A 283 -43.00 3.26 13.18
N VAL A 284 -43.41 2.44 12.22
CA VAL A 284 -44.65 2.68 11.49
C VAL A 284 -45.70 2.62 12.58
N THR A 285 -46.17 3.79 13.02
CA THR A 285 -47.43 3.90 13.73
C THR A 285 -48.48 3.30 12.82
N VAL A 286 -48.84 2.05 13.10
CA VAL A 286 -50.04 1.45 12.57
C VAL A 286 -51.17 2.25 13.21
N ASP A 287 -51.72 3.20 12.45
CA ASP A 287 -52.98 3.85 12.81
C ASP A 287 -54.03 2.73 12.88
N THR A 288 -54.29 2.27 14.10
CA THR A 288 -55.43 1.42 14.41
C THR A 288 -56.68 2.24 14.18
N TYR A 289 -57.35 1.96 13.05
CA TYR A 289 -58.75 2.28 12.87
C TYR A 289 -59.57 1.52 13.94
N SER A 290 -59.92 2.25 15.00
CA SER A 290 -61.06 1.99 15.90
C SER A 290 -61.43 3.38 16.41
N ASP A 291 -62.55 3.98 16.03
CA ASP A 291 -63.88 3.68 16.55
C ASP A 291 -64.92 4.28 15.59
N LEU A 292 -65.86 3.49 15.05
CA LEU A 292 -67.19 3.17 15.58
C LEU A 292 -68.21 4.32 15.45
N GLU A 293 -69.18 4.06 14.57
CA GLU A 293 -70.63 4.30 14.67
C GLU A 293 -71.12 5.34 15.71
N ASP A 294 -71.71 6.43 15.21
CA ASP A 294 -73.12 6.82 15.41
C ASP A 294 -73.56 7.82 14.31
#